data_AF-A0A6P1U7Y4-F1
#
_entry.id   AF-A0A6P1U7Y4-F1
#
_cell.length_a   1.000
_cell.length_b   1.000
_cell.length_c   1.000
_cell.angle_alpha   90.00
_cell.angle_beta   90.00
_cell.angle_gamma   90.00
#
_symmetry.space_group_name_H-M   'P 1'
#
loop_
_entity.id
_entity.type
_entity.pdbx_description
1 polymer ?
#
loop_
_entity_poly.entity_id
_entity_poly.type
_entity_poly.pdbx_seq_one_letter_code
_entity_poly.pdbx_strand_id
1 'polypeptide(L)'
;MMEKLAQRLIHQAAKRPPDFVVKSQSGDYLRRWWLLPRNRLFNVYLHQIVGDDDDRALHDHPWLNISLILSGGYTEVLPTRQSQPPRADFEPGGTCRVSRKPGDLVFRLGRTRHRLEIDRGEAWTLFITGFNYRRWGFWCAKGWVFWQDFVDPTDPGRQGKGCA
;
A
#
# COMPACT_ATOMS: atom_id res chain seq x y z
N MET A 1 0.17 -26.02 -0.93
CA MET A 1 1.07 -25.65 -2.05
C MET A 1 1.48 -24.18 -1.96
N MET A 2 0.51 -23.25 -1.87
CA MET A 2 0.76 -21.81 -1.72
C MET A 2 1.60 -21.44 -0.48
N GLU A 3 1.35 -22.08 0.67
CA GLU A 3 2.11 -21.83 1.90
C GLU A 3 3.61 -22.18 1.77
N LYS A 4 3.95 -23.32 1.14
CA LYS A 4 5.34 -23.69 0.87
C LYS A 4 6.03 -22.70 -0.08
N LEU A 5 5.30 -22.17 -1.07
CA LEU A 5 5.82 -21.14 -1.97
C LEU A 5 6.04 -19.82 -1.23
N ALA A 6 5.07 -19.38 -0.42
CA ALA A 6 5.18 -18.21 0.43
C ALA A 6 6.41 -18.29 1.35
N GLN A 7 6.57 -19.39 2.09
CA GLN A 7 7.73 -19.62 2.96
C GLN A 7 9.05 -19.56 2.19
N ARG A 8 9.13 -20.17 1.00
CA ARG A 8 10.33 -20.11 0.17
C ARG A 8 10.65 -18.69 -0.29
N LEU A 9 9.66 -17.93 -0.77
CA LEU A 9 9.86 -16.54 -1.21
C LEU A 9 10.32 -15.65 -0.05
N ILE A 10 9.63 -15.74 1.09
CA ILE A 10 9.96 -14.98 2.30
C ILE A 10 11.37 -15.33 2.80
N HIS A 11 11.70 -16.62 2.90
CA HIS A 11 13.01 -17.07 3.34
C HIS A 11 14.14 -16.57 2.40
N GLN A 12 13.92 -16.58 1.08
CA GLN A 12 14.91 -16.07 0.14
C GLN A 12 15.08 -14.55 0.23
N ALA A 13 13.98 -13.80 0.39
CA ALA A 13 14.06 -12.35 0.55
C ALA A 13 14.77 -11.95 1.86
N ALA A 14 14.50 -12.67 2.97
CA ALA A 14 15.11 -12.41 4.27
C ALA A 14 16.64 -12.61 4.32
N LYS A 15 17.25 -13.23 3.30
CA LYS A 15 18.71 -13.38 3.20
C LYS A 15 19.45 -12.08 2.87
N ARG A 16 18.73 -11.02 2.49
CA ARG A 16 19.30 -9.72 2.14
C ARG A 16 18.42 -8.59 2.68
N PRO A 17 18.98 -7.38 2.89
CA PRO A 17 18.17 -6.23 3.25
C PRO A 17 17.11 -5.90 2.18
N PRO A 18 16.00 -5.26 2.56
CA PRO A 18 15.01 -4.76 1.60
C PRO A 18 15.64 -3.73 0.66
N ASP A 19 15.20 -3.72 -0.61
CA ASP A 19 15.64 -2.74 -1.61
C ASP A 19 15.06 -1.35 -1.32
N PHE A 20 13.91 -1.29 -0.65
CA PHE A 20 13.24 -0.05 -0.31
C PHE A 20 12.41 -0.22 0.96
N VAL A 21 12.43 0.79 1.82
CA VAL A 21 11.62 0.86 3.04
C VAL A 21 10.74 2.11 2.96
N VAL A 22 9.43 1.93 3.07
CA VAL A 22 8.46 3.00 3.26
C VAL A 22 8.21 3.15 4.75
N LYS A 23 8.27 4.39 5.21
CA LYS A 23 7.99 4.74 6.59
C LYS A 23 6.63 5.42 6.69
N SER A 24 5.98 5.27 7.83
CA SER A 24 4.84 6.07 8.28
C SER A 24 5.22 6.79 9.58
N GLN A 25 4.26 7.48 10.19
CA GLN A 25 4.48 8.23 11.43
C GLN A 25 4.94 7.34 12.59
N SER A 26 4.57 6.06 12.61
CA SER A 26 4.90 5.10 13.66
C SER A 26 6.18 4.30 13.40
N GLY A 27 6.87 4.52 12.28
CA GLY A 27 8.12 3.86 11.92
C GLY A 27 8.08 3.20 10.55
N ASP A 28 8.66 2.01 10.41
CA ASP A 28 8.58 1.24 9.17
C ASP A 28 7.13 0.81 8.94
N TYR A 29 6.60 1.15 7.76
CA TYR A 29 5.29 0.68 7.31
C TYR A 29 5.45 -0.54 6.39
N LEU A 30 6.31 -0.42 5.39
CA LEU A 30 6.45 -1.41 4.32
C LEU A 30 7.91 -1.62 3.94
N ARG A 31 8.36 -2.86 3.99
CA ARG A 31 9.65 -3.27 3.43
C ARG A 31 9.42 -3.97 2.10
N ARG A 32 10.23 -3.64 1.10
CA ARG A 32 10.04 -4.07 -0.29
C ARG A 32 11.31 -4.68 -0.86
N TRP A 33 11.18 -5.89 -1.38
CA TRP A 33 12.18 -6.55 -2.19
C TRP A 33 11.71 -6.62 -3.64
N TRP A 34 12.60 -6.36 -4.58
CA TRP A 34 12.37 -6.53 -6.01
C TRP A 34 12.74 -7.96 -6.40
N LEU A 35 11.77 -8.70 -6.92
CA LEU A 35 12.00 -10.07 -7.40
C LEU A 35 12.47 -10.09 -8.86
N LEU A 36 12.15 -9.02 -9.61
CA LEU A 36 12.65 -8.76 -10.95
C LEU A 36 13.32 -7.38 -11.00
N PRO A 37 14.33 -7.18 -11.87
CA PRO A 37 14.83 -5.85 -12.18
C PRO A 37 13.68 -4.92 -12.60
N ARG A 38 13.65 -3.71 -12.03
CA ARG A 38 12.58 -2.76 -12.30
C ARG A 38 12.55 -2.37 -13.77
N ASN A 39 11.35 -2.29 -14.34
CA ASN A 39 11.14 -1.87 -15.72
C ASN A 39 9.84 -1.08 -15.87
N ARG A 40 9.59 -0.57 -17.09
CA ARG A 40 8.48 0.35 -17.39
C ARG A 40 7.14 -0.34 -17.65
N LEU A 41 7.13 -1.66 -17.88
CA LEU A 41 5.94 -2.42 -18.25
C LEU A 41 5.21 -3.01 -17.05
N PHE A 42 5.95 -3.75 -16.21
CA PHE A 42 5.43 -4.31 -14.97
C PHE A 42 6.56 -4.57 -13.98
N ASN A 43 6.25 -4.60 -12.70
CA ASN A 43 7.23 -4.95 -11.67
C ASN A 43 6.65 -5.96 -10.69
N VAL A 44 7.50 -6.82 -10.16
CA VAL A 44 7.14 -7.85 -9.19
C VAL A 44 7.93 -7.62 -7.91
N TYR A 45 7.21 -7.40 -6.83
CA TYR A 45 7.76 -7.11 -5.51
C TYR A 45 7.28 -8.14 -4.50
N LEU A 46 8.14 -8.44 -3.54
CA LEU A 46 7.74 -9.03 -2.28
C LEU A 46 7.65 -7.90 -1.25
N HIS A 47 6.51 -7.81 -0.57
CA HIS A 47 6.25 -6.83 0.46
C HIS A 47 6.14 -7.50 1.82
N GLN A 48 6.70 -6.85 2.84
CA GLN A 48 6.43 -7.10 4.24
C GLN A 48 5.81 -5.83 4.81
N ILE A 49 4.52 -5.87 5.11
CA ILE A 49 3.78 -4.80 5.77
C ILE A 49 3.93 -5.04 7.27
N VAL A 50 4.62 -4.14 7.96
CA VAL A 50 4.99 -4.27 9.38
C VAL A 50 4.34 -3.21 10.27
N GLY A 51 3.64 -2.26 9.66
CA GLY A 51 2.97 -1.17 10.37
C GLY A 51 1.76 -0.69 9.59
N ASP A 52 1.12 0.35 10.13
CA ASP A 52 0.03 1.05 9.47
C ASP A 52 0.56 2.04 8.44
N ASP A 53 -0.23 2.20 7.38
CA ASP A 53 -0.06 3.24 6.39
C ASP A 53 -0.36 4.63 6.98
N ASP A 54 -0.12 5.70 6.23
CA ASP A 54 -0.43 7.05 6.70
C ASP A 54 -1.94 7.21 6.97
N ASP A 55 -2.29 7.57 8.19
CA ASP A 55 -3.66 7.62 8.66
C ASP A 55 -4.39 8.94 8.30
N ARG A 56 -3.69 9.90 7.70
CA ARG A 56 -4.25 11.24 7.41
C ARG A 56 -5.14 11.28 6.17
N ALA A 57 -4.95 10.34 5.22
CA ALA A 57 -5.74 10.27 4.00
C ALA A 57 -5.60 8.90 3.31
N LEU A 58 -6.60 8.51 2.53
CA LEU A 58 -6.48 7.35 1.63
C LEU A 58 -5.57 7.72 0.44
N HIS A 59 -4.72 6.79 0.00
CA HIS A 59 -3.83 7.00 -1.14
C HIS A 59 -4.29 6.25 -2.39
N ASP A 60 -3.75 6.64 -3.53
CA ASP A 60 -3.92 5.96 -4.82
C ASP A 60 -2.58 5.65 -5.49
N HIS A 61 -2.62 5.16 -6.74
CA HIS A 61 -1.46 4.57 -7.39
C HIS A 61 -1.26 5.03 -8.85
N PRO A 62 -0.01 5.02 -9.36
CA PRO A 62 0.27 5.45 -10.74
C PRO A 62 -0.06 4.36 -11.78
N TRP A 63 -0.41 3.17 -11.31
CA TRP A 63 -0.60 1.93 -12.10
C TRP A 63 -1.79 1.11 -11.57
N LEU A 64 -2.21 0.12 -12.35
CA LEU A 64 -2.97 -1.01 -11.83
C LEU A 64 -2.06 -1.92 -11.00
N ASN A 65 -2.61 -2.63 -10.03
CA ASN A 65 -1.87 -3.63 -9.26
C ASN A 65 -2.69 -4.86 -8.92
N ILE A 66 -1.95 -5.93 -8.63
CA ILE A 66 -2.44 -7.19 -8.10
C ILE A 66 -1.62 -7.49 -6.84
N SER A 67 -2.30 -7.82 -5.75
CA SER A 67 -1.68 -8.25 -4.49
C SER A 67 -2.20 -9.63 -4.12
N LEU A 68 -1.31 -10.62 -4.05
CA LEU A 68 -1.61 -11.92 -3.45
C LEU A 68 -1.07 -11.92 -2.01
N ILE A 69 -1.94 -12.15 -1.03
CA ILE A 69 -1.54 -12.23 0.38
C ILE A 69 -0.95 -13.62 0.63
N LEU A 70 0.31 -13.67 1.05
CA LEU A 70 1.09 -14.89 1.20
C LEU A 70 1.08 -15.43 2.63
N SER A 71 1.16 -14.54 3.62
CA SER A 71 1.18 -14.87 5.06
C SER A 71 0.71 -13.67 5.87
N GLY A 72 0.22 -13.93 7.09
CA GLY A 72 -0.34 -12.90 7.96
C GLY A 72 -1.63 -12.31 7.38
N GLY A 73 -1.87 -11.03 7.61
CA GLY A 73 -3.06 -10.33 7.09
C GLY A 73 -3.11 -8.88 7.52
N TYR A 74 -3.96 -8.10 6.88
CA TYR A 74 -4.17 -6.69 7.20
C TYR A 74 -5.63 -6.31 6.96
N THR A 75 -6.07 -5.26 7.64
CA THR A 75 -7.31 -4.58 7.28
C THR A 75 -7.03 -3.55 6.19
N GLU A 76 -7.77 -3.66 5.09
CA GLU A 76 -7.78 -2.64 4.06
C GLU A 76 -8.94 -1.66 4.30
N VAL A 77 -8.63 -0.38 4.45
CA VAL A 77 -9.63 0.68 4.56
C VAL A 77 -9.87 1.29 3.19
N LEU A 78 -11.14 1.37 2.80
CA LEU A 78 -11.61 1.82 1.49
C LEU A 78 -12.73 2.85 1.68
N PRO A 79 -13.00 3.75 0.73
CA PRO A 79 -14.26 4.47 0.69
C PRO A 79 -15.42 3.47 0.56
N THR A 80 -16.55 3.76 1.19
CA THR A 80 -17.79 2.96 1.01
C THR A 80 -18.19 2.90 -0.47
N ARG A 81 -17.93 3.97 -1.24
CA ARG A 81 -18.01 3.96 -2.71
C ARG A 81 -16.80 4.69 -3.30
N GLN A 82 -16.05 4.04 -4.20
CA GLN A 82 -14.89 4.65 -4.86
C GLN A 82 -15.24 5.90 -5.69
N SER A 83 -16.51 6.11 -6.06
CA SER A 83 -17.00 7.30 -6.77
C SER A 83 -17.45 8.44 -5.85
N GLN A 84 -17.52 8.25 -4.53
CA GLN A 84 -17.96 9.30 -3.60
C GLN A 84 -16.97 10.46 -3.55
N PRO A 85 -17.41 11.69 -3.22
CA PRO A 85 -16.49 12.81 -3.08
C PRO A 85 -15.49 12.56 -1.94
N PRO A 86 -14.20 12.94 -2.08
CA PRO A 86 -13.17 12.65 -1.08
C PRO A 86 -13.49 13.09 0.36
N ARG A 87 -14.17 14.23 0.53
CA ARG A 87 -14.65 14.68 1.85
C ARG A 87 -15.49 13.64 2.59
N ALA A 88 -16.24 12.81 1.87
CA ALA A 88 -17.08 11.79 2.49
C ALA A 88 -16.25 10.68 3.13
N ASP A 89 -14.97 10.49 2.75
CA ASP A 89 -14.08 9.50 3.37
C ASP A 89 -13.76 9.86 4.83
N PHE A 90 -13.97 11.11 5.25
CA PHE A 90 -13.71 11.63 6.60
C PHE A 90 -14.96 11.65 7.49
N GLU A 91 -16.12 11.32 6.94
CA GLU A 91 -17.40 11.31 7.67
C GLU A 91 -17.65 9.93 8.31
N PRO A 92 -18.42 9.85 9.41
CA PRO A 92 -18.85 8.57 9.97
C PRO A 92 -19.55 7.68 8.91
N GLY A 93 -19.06 6.45 8.73
CA GLY A 93 -19.57 5.53 7.69
C GLY A 93 -19.08 5.82 6.27
N GLY A 94 -18.21 6.81 6.10
CA GLY A 94 -17.57 7.18 4.84
C GLY A 94 -16.63 6.11 4.27
N THR A 95 -16.09 5.28 5.15
CA THR A 95 -15.18 4.19 4.80
C THR A 95 -15.73 2.83 5.21
N CYS A 96 -15.36 1.80 4.47
CA CYS A 96 -15.52 0.41 4.86
C CYS A 96 -14.16 -0.24 5.12
N ARG A 97 -14.16 -1.30 5.93
CA ARG A 97 -12.97 -2.05 6.34
C ARG A 97 -13.09 -3.47 5.82
N VAL A 98 -12.06 -3.95 5.13
CA VAL A 98 -12.04 -5.29 4.53
C VAL A 98 -10.82 -6.04 5.03
N SER A 99 -11.02 -7.11 5.80
CA SER A 99 -9.93 -7.98 6.25
C SER A 99 -9.38 -8.78 5.06
N ARG A 100 -8.06 -8.73 4.86
CA ARG A 100 -7.33 -9.47 3.84
C ARG A 100 -6.47 -10.54 4.50
N LYS A 101 -6.65 -11.79 4.08
CA LYS A 101 -6.02 -12.98 4.69
C LYS A 101 -5.22 -13.78 3.65
N PRO A 102 -4.39 -14.76 4.07
CA PRO A 102 -3.57 -15.53 3.14
C PRO A 102 -4.41 -16.24 2.08
N GLY A 103 -3.99 -16.11 0.83
CA GLY A 103 -4.72 -16.62 -0.33
C GLY A 103 -5.66 -15.63 -1.00
N ASP A 104 -5.99 -14.52 -0.35
CA ASP A 104 -6.76 -13.46 -0.99
C ASP A 104 -5.95 -12.86 -2.15
N LEU A 105 -6.63 -12.70 -3.29
CA LEU A 105 -6.08 -12.05 -4.47
C LEU A 105 -6.84 -10.75 -4.69
N VAL A 106 -6.13 -9.62 -4.59
CA VAL A 106 -6.74 -8.30 -4.62
C VAL A 106 -6.29 -7.53 -5.85
N PHE A 107 -7.25 -6.99 -6.58
CA PHE A 107 -7.03 -6.20 -7.79
C PHE A 107 -7.40 -4.75 -7.53
N ARG A 108 -6.54 -3.81 -7.95
CA ARG A 108 -6.79 -2.38 -7.83
C ARG A 108 -6.44 -1.66 -9.11
N LEU A 109 -7.28 -0.70 -9.48
CA LEU A 109 -6.97 0.28 -10.51
C LEU A 109 -6.12 1.39 -9.87
N GLY A 110 -5.42 2.18 -10.68
CA GLY A 110 -4.60 3.28 -10.16
C GLY A 110 -5.39 4.37 -9.42
N ARG A 111 -6.70 4.52 -9.65
CA ARG A 111 -7.56 5.44 -8.89
C ARG A 111 -8.15 4.83 -7.61
N THR A 112 -7.96 3.54 -7.37
CA THR A 112 -8.55 2.88 -6.20
C THR A 112 -7.93 3.48 -4.94
N ARG A 113 -8.75 4.21 -4.19
CA ARG A 113 -8.38 4.82 -2.91
C ARG A 113 -8.37 3.78 -1.83
N HIS A 114 -7.30 3.70 -1.07
CA HIS A 114 -7.23 2.84 0.09
C HIS A 114 -6.09 3.22 1.04
N ARG A 115 -6.05 2.58 2.20
CA ARG A 115 -4.86 2.49 3.07
C ARG A 115 -4.85 1.13 3.76
N LEU A 116 -3.69 0.71 4.24
CA LEU A 116 -3.55 -0.57 4.95
C LEU A 116 -3.32 -0.35 6.44
N GLU A 117 -3.99 -1.15 7.26
CA GLU A 117 -3.81 -1.19 8.70
C GLU A 117 -3.44 -2.61 9.11
N ILE A 118 -2.34 -2.78 9.85
CA ILE A 118 -1.88 -4.08 10.27
C ILE A 118 -2.66 -4.52 11.52
N ASP A 119 -3.37 -5.65 11.43
CA ASP A 119 -4.20 -6.09 12.55
C ASP A 119 -3.32 -6.64 13.68
N ARG A 120 -2.38 -7.55 13.36
CA ARG A 120 -1.40 -8.15 14.28
C ARG A 120 -0.16 -8.62 13.52
N GLY A 121 1.02 -8.36 14.09
CA GLY A 121 2.29 -8.86 13.56
C GLY A 121 2.63 -8.20 12.24
N GLU A 122 2.69 -8.98 11.16
CA GLU A 122 3.08 -8.54 9.83
C GLU A 122 2.30 -9.30 8.75
N ALA A 123 2.24 -8.71 7.56
CA ALA A 123 1.66 -9.35 6.39
C ALA A 123 2.68 -9.41 5.26
N TRP A 124 2.75 -10.55 4.58
CA TRP A 124 3.59 -10.73 3.40
C TRP A 124 2.73 -10.80 2.15
N THR A 125 3.09 -10.05 1.12
CA THR A 125 2.36 -10.08 -0.16
C THR A 125 3.30 -10.21 -1.36
N LEU A 126 2.84 -10.91 -2.39
CA LEU A 126 3.40 -10.81 -3.73
C LEU A 126 2.63 -9.72 -4.46
N PHE A 127 3.32 -8.62 -4.76
CA PHE A 127 2.72 -7.42 -5.32
C PHE A 127 3.22 -7.16 -6.73
N ILE A 128 2.30 -7.09 -7.68
CA ILE A 128 2.58 -6.88 -9.10
C ILE A 128 1.98 -5.55 -9.53
N THR A 129 2.78 -4.74 -10.21
CA THR A 129 2.36 -3.42 -10.75
C THR A 129 2.37 -3.43 -12.27
N GLY A 130 1.50 -2.64 -12.90
CA GLY A 130 1.55 -2.35 -14.33
C GLY A 130 2.41 -1.13 -14.69
N PHE A 131 2.21 -0.63 -15.92
CA PHE A 131 2.87 0.58 -16.40
C PHE A 131 2.33 1.83 -15.73
N ASN A 132 3.18 2.84 -15.56
CA ASN A 132 2.76 4.14 -15.04
C ASN A 132 1.95 4.89 -16.10
N TYR A 133 0.70 5.21 -15.79
CA TYR A 133 -0.19 5.98 -16.69
C TYR A 133 -0.80 7.23 -16.04
N ARG A 134 -0.51 7.46 -14.76
CA ARG A 134 -0.97 8.63 -14.01
C ARG A 134 0.02 8.97 -12.90
N ARG A 135 -0.17 10.15 -12.30
CA ARG A 135 0.46 10.49 -11.01
C ARG A 135 -0.33 9.84 -9.87
N TRP A 136 0.33 9.71 -8.72
CA TRP A 136 -0.25 9.14 -7.50
C TRP A 136 -0.13 10.10 -6.32
N GLY A 137 -0.98 9.93 -5.32
CA GLY A 137 -1.07 10.83 -4.19
C GLY A 137 -2.14 10.43 -3.19
N PHE A 138 -2.56 11.40 -2.39
CA PHE A 138 -3.45 11.23 -1.26
C PHE A 138 -4.75 11.99 -1.48
N TRP A 139 -5.86 11.45 -0.99
CA TRP A 139 -7.19 12.00 -1.16
C TRP A 139 -7.65 12.67 0.13
N CYS A 140 -7.48 13.99 0.16
CA CYS A 140 -7.90 14.86 1.25
C CYS A 140 -9.34 15.34 1.04
N ALA A 141 -9.95 15.90 2.10
CA ALA A 141 -11.32 16.39 2.02
C ALA A 141 -11.55 17.42 0.89
N LYS A 142 -10.55 18.28 0.63
CA LYS A 142 -10.59 19.30 -0.43
C LYS A 142 -10.23 18.76 -1.82
N GLY A 143 -9.75 17.52 -1.93
CA GLY A 143 -9.37 16.90 -3.20
C GLY A 143 -8.08 16.09 -3.13
N TRP A 144 -7.58 15.71 -4.29
CA TRP A 144 -6.35 14.93 -4.43
C TRP A 144 -5.11 15.83 -4.31
N VAL A 145 -4.16 15.40 -3.48
CA VAL A 145 -2.87 16.04 -3.24
C VAL A 145 -1.78 15.12 -3.77
N PHE A 146 -0.88 15.64 -4.59
CA PHE A 146 0.23 14.86 -5.12
C PHE A 146 1.17 14.42 -4.01
N TRP A 147 1.71 13.20 -4.09
CA TRP A 147 2.45 12.61 -2.97
C TRP A 147 3.61 13.49 -2.45
N GLN A 148 4.36 14.17 -3.32
CA GLN A 148 5.48 15.04 -2.91
C GLN A 148 5.04 16.28 -2.14
N ASP A 149 3.79 16.71 -2.34
CA ASP A 149 3.21 17.83 -1.60
C ASP A 149 2.58 17.37 -0.28
N PHE A 150 2.26 16.08 -0.16
CA PHE A 150 1.65 15.49 1.03
C PHE A 150 2.68 15.00 2.06
N VAL A 151 3.70 14.27 1.61
CA VAL A 151 4.78 13.75 2.47
C VAL A 151 5.93 14.76 2.56
N ASP A 152 6.81 14.60 3.54
CA ASP A 152 8.00 15.44 3.63
C ASP A 152 8.93 15.11 2.42
N PRO A 153 9.36 16.12 1.65
CA PRO A 153 10.12 15.91 0.42
C PRO A 153 11.54 15.40 0.66
N THR A 154 12.05 15.49 1.89
CA THR A 154 13.41 15.10 2.30
C THR A 154 13.45 13.77 3.03
N ASP A 155 12.36 13.40 3.71
CA ASP A 155 12.19 12.10 4.35
C ASP A 155 10.71 11.69 4.28
N PRO A 156 10.30 10.79 3.37
CA PRO A 156 8.91 10.35 3.26
C PRO A 156 8.32 9.76 4.55
N GLY A 157 9.17 9.40 5.54
CA GLY A 157 8.75 8.97 6.88
C GLY A 157 8.50 10.09 7.88
N ARG A 158 8.86 11.34 7.57
CA ARG A 158 8.53 12.51 8.38
C ARG A 158 7.20 13.10 7.97
N GLN A 159 6.55 13.75 8.92
CA GLN A 159 5.27 14.42 8.71
C GLN A 159 5.43 15.57 7.71
N GLY A 160 4.99 15.35 6.48
CA GLY A 160 4.82 16.41 5.47
C GLY A 160 3.58 17.27 5.71
N LYS A 161 3.28 18.16 4.76
CA LYS A 161 2.13 19.09 4.83
C LYS A 161 0.77 18.39 4.97
N GLY A 162 0.66 17.12 4.56
CA GLY A 162 -0.57 16.36 4.62
C GLY A 162 -1.67 17.02 3.78
N CYS A 163 -2.84 17.23 4.38
CA CYS A 163 -4.01 17.80 3.72
C CYS A 163 -4.15 19.33 3.84
N ALA A 164 -3.10 20.03 4.29
CA ALA A 164 -3.10 21.48 4.50
C ALA A 164 -3.34 22.27 3.21
#